data_AF-A0A3M8S8W6-F1
#
_entry.id   AF-A0A3M8S8W6-F1
#
_cell.length_a   1.000
_cell.length_b   1.000
_cell.length_c   1.000
_cell.angle_alpha   90.00
_cell.angle_beta   90.00
_cell.angle_gamma   90.00
#
_symmetry.space_group_name_H-M   'P 1'
#
loop_
_entity.id
_entity.type
_entity.pdbx_description
1 polymer ?
#
loop_
_entity_poly.entity_id
_entity_poly.type
_entity_poly.pdbx_seq_one_letter_code
_entity_poly.pdbx_strand_id
1 'polypeptide(L)'
;MFNSYSPYGYFFSVSAFVGALNFNGEHFDALSDLYFLGLGYRVFSPALMRFNGPDELSPFDSGGLNCYCYCLGDPVNRQDPNGKTSFATPALTAIAARRFKSLLFAKIKGPVEWRPLRNWKKESIVPEVRYAREKISSGKESVTHVVNQKGLSVLDLSEKKHKFILRQDENFFISTFSEFDDAPLSHASLAELGRRQLRSASPVVAAGYIYRENGQTYVDNHSGHYLPSYRSSQAAVNYLRSINVPAMSVRMVGQMMRR
;
A
#
# COMPACT_ATOMS: atom_id res chain seq x y z
N MET A 1 -10.44 -13.89 -43.45
CA MET A 1 -9.45 -14.98 -43.39
C MET A 1 -8.88 -14.95 -41.98
N PHE A 2 -8.99 -16.03 -41.22
CA PHE A 2 -8.46 -16.09 -39.85
C PHE A 2 -7.09 -16.75 -39.90
N ASN A 3 -6.07 -16.06 -39.38
CA ASN A 3 -4.74 -16.66 -39.20
C ASN A 3 -4.73 -17.44 -37.89
N SER A 4 -4.18 -18.65 -37.92
CA SER A 4 -3.99 -19.48 -36.73
C SER A 4 -2.55 -19.38 -36.25
N TYR A 5 -2.37 -19.12 -34.95
CA TYR A 5 -1.07 -18.99 -34.31
C TYR A 5 -0.97 -19.97 -33.13
N SER A 6 0.24 -20.39 -32.81
CA SER A 6 0.54 -21.01 -31.53
C SER A 6 0.33 -20.02 -30.37
N PRO A 7 0.33 -20.48 -29.10
CA PRO A 7 0.23 -19.59 -27.93
C PRO A 7 1.25 -18.45 -27.90
N TYR A 8 2.44 -18.66 -28.45
CA TYR A 8 3.51 -17.67 -28.51
C TYR A 8 3.56 -16.90 -29.85
N GLY A 9 2.51 -16.96 -30.65
CA GLY A 9 2.43 -16.21 -31.91
C GLY A 9 3.20 -16.84 -33.08
N TYR A 10 3.82 -18.02 -32.89
CA TYR A 10 4.43 -18.73 -34.01
C TYR A 10 3.37 -19.23 -34.99
N PHE A 11 3.61 -19.03 -36.28
CA PHE A 11 2.80 -19.56 -37.38
C PHE A 11 3.72 -19.92 -38.55
N PHE A 12 3.33 -20.93 -39.33
CA PHE A 12 4.04 -21.30 -40.55
C PHE A 12 3.43 -20.53 -41.72
N SER A 13 4.19 -19.62 -42.32
CA SER A 13 3.67 -18.76 -43.39
C SER A 13 4.17 -19.20 -44.76
N VAL A 14 3.26 -19.72 -45.59
CA VAL A 14 3.52 -19.93 -47.04
C VAL A 14 3.25 -18.64 -47.83
N SER A 15 2.58 -17.65 -47.22
CA SER A 15 2.27 -16.35 -47.83
C SER A 15 2.04 -15.29 -46.74
N ALA A 16 3.11 -14.81 -46.10
CA ALA A 16 2.98 -13.73 -45.11
C ALA A 16 2.63 -12.46 -45.90
N PHE A 17 1.39 -11.99 -45.79
CA PHE A 17 1.04 -10.69 -46.34
C PHE A 17 1.90 -9.62 -45.67
N VAL A 18 2.82 -9.05 -46.45
CA VAL A 18 3.68 -7.94 -46.05
C VAL A 18 2.80 -6.77 -45.63
N GLY A 19 2.92 -6.32 -44.38
CA GLY A 19 2.20 -5.17 -43.85
C GLY A 19 0.90 -5.46 -43.07
N ALA A 20 0.55 -6.73 -42.81
CA ALA A 20 -0.60 -7.07 -41.97
C ALA A 20 -0.22 -7.17 -40.47
N LEU A 21 -1.07 -6.64 -39.60
CA LEU A 21 -1.02 -6.91 -38.15
C LEU A 21 -1.28 -8.40 -37.91
N ASN A 22 -0.44 -9.04 -37.09
CA ASN A 22 -0.50 -10.48 -36.82
C ASN A 22 -0.82 -10.73 -35.33
N PHE A 23 -0.07 -11.62 -34.66
CA PHE A 23 -0.27 -11.98 -33.27
C PHE A 23 -0.42 -10.74 -32.37
N ASN A 24 -1.47 -10.70 -31.55
CA ASN A 24 -1.81 -9.58 -30.66
C ASN A 24 -1.93 -8.20 -31.34
N GLY A 25 -2.14 -8.15 -32.66
CA GLY A 25 -2.21 -6.89 -33.39
C GLY A 25 -0.83 -6.24 -33.61
N GLU A 26 0.24 -7.02 -33.50
CA GLU A 26 1.62 -6.54 -33.62
C GLU A 26 2.16 -6.77 -35.03
N HIS A 27 3.08 -5.90 -35.46
CA HIS A 27 3.73 -6.01 -36.76
C HIS A 27 4.73 -7.17 -36.74
N PHE A 28 4.56 -8.11 -37.67
CA PHE A 28 5.49 -9.22 -37.88
C PHE A 28 6.49 -8.84 -38.97
N ASP A 29 7.79 -8.90 -38.65
CA ASP A 29 8.84 -8.78 -39.66
C ASP A 29 9.10 -10.14 -40.31
N ALA A 30 8.61 -10.29 -41.54
CA ALA A 30 8.75 -11.53 -42.30
C ALA A 30 10.18 -11.84 -42.75
N LEU A 31 11.11 -10.87 -42.71
CA LEU A 31 12.52 -11.13 -43.04
C LEU A 31 13.25 -11.78 -41.87
N SER A 32 12.93 -11.37 -40.64
CA SER A 32 13.61 -11.85 -39.43
C SER A 32 12.84 -12.95 -38.69
N ASP A 33 11.55 -13.16 -39.02
CA ASP A 33 10.59 -13.99 -38.28
C ASP A 33 10.40 -13.54 -36.81
N LEU A 34 10.39 -12.23 -36.57
CA LEU A 34 10.33 -11.62 -35.23
C LEU A 34 9.20 -10.59 -35.10
N TYR A 35 8.81 -10.31 -33.86
CA TYR A 35 7.89 -9.23 -33.50
C TYR A 35 8.64 -8.10 -32.79
N PHE A 36 8.34 -6.85 -33.16
CA PHE A 36 8.93 -5.66 -32.56
C PHE A 36 7.95 -5.00 -31.58
N LEU A 37 7.87 -5.55 -30.37
CA LEU A 37 6.91 -5.12 -29.33
C LEU A 37 7.33 -3.80 -28.69
N GLY A 38 6.35 -3.06 -28.17
CA GLY A 38 6.60 -1.82 -27.43
C GLY A 38 7.17 -0.70 -28.31
N LEU A 39 6.64 -0.55 -29.53
CA LEU A 39 7.17 0.38 -30.55
C LEU A 39 8.64 0.10 -30.89
N GLY A 40 9.03 -1.18 -30.90
CA GLY A 40 10.40 -1.61 -31.17
C GLY A 40 11.34 -1.59 -29.96
N TYR A 41 10.82 -1.36 -28.75
CA TYR A 41 11.61 -1.42 -27.52
C TYR A 41 12.27 -2.80 -27.32
N ARG A 42 11.54 -3.89 -27.58
CA ARG A 42 12.11 -5.24 -27.54
C ARG A 42 11.66 -6.11 -28.69
N VAL A 43 12.61 -6.89 -29.17
CA VAL A 43 12.40 -7.91 -30.19
C VAL A 43 11.99 -9.21 -29.53
N PHE A 44 10.82 -9.73 -29.90
CA PHE A 44 10.27 -10.98 -29.44
C PHE A 44 10.40 -12.06 -30.51
N SER A 45 10.93 -13.21 -30.12
CA SER A 45 11.04 -14.38 -30.98
C SER A 45 9.93 -15.38 -30.64
N PRO A 46 8.95 -15.59 -31.54
CA PRO A 46 7.90 -16.58 -31.33
C PRO A 46 8.46 -18.01 -31.31
N ALA A 47 9.55 -18.28 -32.02
CA ALA A 47 10.23 -19.57 -32.03
C ALA A 47 10.95 -19.88 -30.70
N LEU A 48 11.60 -18.87 -30.10
CA LEU A 48 12.27 -19.01 -28.79
C LEU A 48 11.33 -18.75 -27.61
N MET A 49 10.08 -18.33 -27.87
CA MET A 49 9.05 -18.03 -26.87
C MET A 49 9.49 -16.96 -25.84
N ARG A 50 10.40 -16.06 -26.24
CA ARG A 50 11.03 -15.07 -25.34
C ARG A 50 11.49 -13.82 -26.09
N PHE A 51 11.84 -12.79 -25.33
CA PHE A 51 12.54 -11.62 -25.84
C PHE A 51 14.01 -11.91 -26.13
N ASN A 52 14.57 -11.26 -27.15
CA ASN A 52 15.98 -11.37 -27.51
C ASN A 52 16.88 -10.43 -26.69
N GLY A 53 16.30 -9.40 -26.06
CA GLY A 53 16.99 -8.46 -25.17
C GLY A 53 16.43 -8.52 -23.74
N PRO A 54 17.28 -8.26 -22.73
CA PRO A 54 16.83 -8.18 -21.34
C PRO A 54 15.96 -6.94 -21.12
N ASP A 55 14.98 -7.05 -20.24
CA ASP A 55 14.18 -5.93 -19.74
C ASP A 55 14.92 -5.12 -18.66
N GLU A 56 14.84 -3.80 -18.75
CA GLU A 56 15.40 -2.86 -17.77
C GLU A 56 14.62 -2.87 -16.44
N LEU A 57 13.33 -3.23 -16.47
CA LEU A 57 12.48 -3.30 -15.27
C LEU A 57 12.57 -4.66 -14.55
N SER A 58 13.39 -5.58 -15.07
CA SER A 58 13.67 -6.87 -14.45
C SER A 58 15.06 -6.87 -13.80
N PRO A 59 15.31 -7.60 -12.68
CA PRO A 59 14.40 -8.49 -11.97
C PRO A 59 13.65 -7.85 -10.78
N PHE A 60 13.94 -6.59 -10.47
CA PHE A 60 13.54 -5.96 -9.20
C PHE A 60 12.30 -5.07 -9.28
N ASP A 61 11.79 -4.80 -10.49
CA ASP A 61 10.62 -3.96 -10.72
C ASP A 61 9.52 -4.76 -11.48
N SER A 62 8.62 -4.06 -12.16
CA SER A 62 7.41 -4.61 -12.79
C SER A 62 7.61 -5.63 -13.92
N GLY A 63 8.85 -5.84 -14.38
CA GLY A 63 9.20 -6.80 -15.43
C GLY A 63 9.21 -8.28 -15.00
N GLY A 64 9.27 -8.53 -13.69
CA GLY A 64 9.35 -9.87 -13.11
C GLY A 64 10.78 -10.44 -13.08
N LEU A 65 10.94 -11.63 -12.50
CA LEU A 65 12.28 -12.17 -12.19
C LEU A 65 13.12 -12.54 -13.41
N ASN A 66 12.50 -12.91 -14.53
CA ASN A 66 13.20 -13.31 -15.74
C ASN A 66 13.13 -12.21 -16.80
N CYS A 67 14.25 -11.53 -17.01
CA CYS A 67 14.38 -10.39 -17.92
C CYS A 67 14.11 -10.70 -19.40
N TYR A 68 14.06 -11.97 -19.80
CA TYR A 68 13.75 -12.39 -21.17
C TYR A 68 12.31 -12.90 -21.34
N CYS A 69 11.56 -13.05 -20.25
CA CYS A 69 10.28 -13.76 -20.30
C CYS A 69 9.18 -12.95 -21.00
N TYR A 70 8.51 -13.57 -21.97
CA TYR A 70 7.28 -13.01 -22.54
C TYR A 70 6.07 -13.43 -21.70
N CYS A 71 5.22 -12.45 -21.37
CA CYS A 71 3.96 -12.67 -20.64
C CYS A 71 4.08 -13.45 -19.32
N LEU A 72 5.24 -13.38 -18.64
CA LEU A 72 5.55 -14.20 -17.45
C LEU A 72 5.34 -15.72 -17.68
N GLY A 73 5.44 -16.19 -18.92
CA GLY A 73 5.23 -17.58 -19.31
C GLY A 73 3.79 -17.97 -19.62
N ASP A 74 2.85 -17.00 -19.63
CA ASP A 74 1.43 -17.26 -19.89
C ASP A 74 0.85 -16.34 -20.98
N PRO A 75 1.23 -16.55 -22.26
CA PRO A 75 0.82 -15.70 -23.39
C PRO A 75 -0.63 -15.93 -23.84
N VAL A 76 -1.31 -16.96 -23.32
CA VAL A 76 -2.73 -17.20 -23.59
C VAL A 76 -3.60 -16.26 -22.77
N ASN A 77 -3.23 -16.07 -21.50
CA ASN A 77 -4.02 -15.28 -20.56
C ASN A 77 -3.53 -13.83 -20.44
N ARG A 78 -2.33 -13.53 -20.93
CA ARG A 78 -1.67 -12.23 -20.76
C ARG A 78 -1.09 -11.70 -22.07
N GLN A 79 -0.90 -10.38 -22.12
CA GLN A 79 -0.31 -9.66 -23.24
C GLN A 79 0.72 -8.65 -22.71
N ASP A 80 1.71 -8.30 -23.52
CA ASP A 80 2.75 -7.31 -23.18
C ASP A 80 2.88 -6.28 -24.32
N PRO A 81 1.98 -5.26 -24.39
CA PRO A 81 1.94 -4.32 -25.50
C PRO A 81 3.10 -3.31 -25.52
N ASN A 82 3.65 -2.99 -24.35
CA ASN A 82 4.78 -2.07 -24.21
C ASN A 82 6.13 -2.77 -24.25
N GLY A 83 6.15 -4.11 -24.38
CA GLY A 83 7.35 -4.91 -24.32
C GLY A 83 8.10 -4.70 -23.02
N LYS A 84 7.44 -4.47 -21.89
CA LYS A 84 8.07 -4.25 -20.57
C LYS A 84 7.31 -4.98 -19.47
N THR A 85 5.99 -4.94 -19.53
CA THR A 85 5.12 -5.38 -18.45
C THR A 85 3.99 -6.21 -18.99
N SER A 86 3.82 -7.41 -18.42
CA SER A 86 2.73 -8.28 -18.81
C SER A 86 1.42 -7.92 -18.10
N PHE A 87 0.38 -7.62 -18.88
CA PHE A 87 -0.98 -7.35 -18.42
C PHE A 87 -1.89 -8.57 -18.65
N ALA A 88 -2.77 -8.86 -17.70
CA ALA A 88 -3.81 -9.87 -17.92
C ALA A 88 -4.86 -9.35 -18.91
N THR A 89 -5.28 -10.20 -19.84
CA THR A 89 -6.25 -9.83 -20.89
C THR A 89 -7.60 -9.38 -20.29
N PRO A 90 -8.32 -8.44 -20.96
CA PRO A 90 -9.54 -7.83 -20.44
C PRO A 90 -10.66 -8.83 -20.13
N ALA A 91 -10.74 -9.96 -20.84
CA ALA A 91 -11.74 -10.99 -20.59
C ALA A 91 -11.55 -11.68 -19.23
N LEU A 92 -10.31 -12.04 -18.88
CA LEU A 92 -9.97 -12.65 -17.60
C LEU A 92 -10.00 -11.64 -16.45
N THR A 93 -9.55 -10.41 -16.67
CA THR A 93 -9.66 -9.34 -15.66
C THR A 93 -11.10 -8.93 -15.42
N ALA A 94 -11.98 -8.92 -16.43
CA ALA A 94 -13.41 -8.66 -16.24
C ALA A 94 -14.10 -9.82 -15.51
N ILE A 95 -13.81 -11.08 -15.85
CA ILE A 95 -14.39 -12.25 -15.16
C ILE A 95 -13.87 -12.35 -13.72
N ALA A 96 -12.57 -12.14 -13.50
CA ALA A 96 -11.95 -12.08 -12.18
C ALA A 96 -12.48 -10.90 -11.38
N ALA A 97 -12.49 -9.68 -11.91
CA ALA A 97 -13.04 -8.51 -11.22
C ALA A 97 -14.54 -8.63 -10.94
N ARG A 98 -15.30 -9.35 -11.78
CA ARG A 98 -16.73 -9.60 -11.55
C ARG A 98 -16.99 -10.68 -10.50
N ARG A 99 -16.13 -11.72 -10.41
CA ARG A 99 -16.18 -12.74 -9.35
C ARG A 99 -15.53 -12.30 -8.03
N PHE A 100 -14.53 -11.42 -8.10
CA PHE A 100 -13.68 -10.98 -6.99
C PHE A 100 -13.84 -9.48 -6.70
N LYS A 101 -14.90 -8.81 -7.14
CA LYS A 101 -15.19 -7.42 -6.69
C LYS A 101 -15.33 -7.36 -5.17
N SER A 102 -15.92 -8.41 -4.58
CA SER A 102 -15.98 -8.60 -3.13
C SER A 102 -14.63 -8.98 -2.51
N LEU A 103 -13.63 -9.41 -3.29
CA LEU A 103 -12.31 -9.86 -2.84
C LEU A 103 -11.19 -8.83 -3.02
N LEU A 104 -11.30 -7.93 -4.01
CA LEU A 104 -10.47 -6.72 -4.12
C LEU A 104 -10.71 -5.76 -2.95
N PHE A 105 -11.95 -5.74 -2.43
CA PHE A 105 -12.34 -5.08 -1.18
C PHE A 105 -12.55 -6.05 -0.02
N ALA A 106 -12.34 -7.36 -0.21
CA ALA A 106 -12.32 -8.25 0.93
C ALA A 106 -11.09 -7.84 1.72
N LYS A 107 -11.35 -7.49 2.98
CA LYS A 107 -10.37 -7.54 4.05
C LYS A 107 -9.52 -8.77 3.80
N ILE A 108 -8.26 -8.61 3.35
CA ILE A 108 -7.29 -9.71 3.37
C ILE A 108 -7.20 -10.06 4.85
N LYS A 109 -8.05 -11.00 5.29
CA LYS A 109 -7.99 -11.64 6.60
C LYS A 109 -6.84 -12.66 6.58
N GLY A 110 -5.70 -12.26 6.02
CA GLY A 110 -4.45 -12.90 6.36
C GLY A 110 -4.03 -12.30 7.69
N PRO A 111 -3.58 -13.10 8.67
CA PRO A 111 -3.03 -12.58 9.90
C PRO A 111 -1.67 -11.98 9.56
N VAL A 112 -1.64 -10.73 9.07
CA VAL A 112 -0.50 -9.88 9.41
C VAL A 112 -0.72 -9.55 10.88
N GLU A 113 -0.41 -10.51 11.74
CA GLU A 113 -0.37 -10.28 13.17
C GLU A 113 0.78 -9.31 13.40
N TRP A 114 0.43 -8.04 13.56
CA TRP A 114 1.40 -7.00 13.81
C TRP A 114 2.05 -7.27 15.14
N ARG A 115 3.38 -7.34 15.15
CA ARG A 115 4.12 -7.59 16.39
C ARG A 115 3.80 -6.48 17.40
N PRO A 116 3.40 -6.82 18.63
CA PRO A 116 3.24 -5.87 19.73
C PRO A 116 4.47 -4.98 19.90
N LEU A 117 4.25 -3.68 20.06
CA LEU A 117 5.30 -2.71 20.37
C LEU A 117 5.61 -2.75 21.86
N ARG A 118 6.90 -2.84 22.19
CA ARG A 118 7.39 -2.73 23.56
C ARG A 118 7.36 -1.27 23.99
N ASN A 119 6.74 -0.97 25.13
CA ASN A 119 6.95 0.31 25.81
C ASN A 119 8.31 0.29 26.52
N TRP A 120 9.22 1.18 26.13
CA TRP A 120 10.57 1.32 26.69
C TRP A 120 10.63 2.15 27.98
N LYS A 121 9.59 2.94 28.28
CA LYS A 121 9.50 3.80 29.48
C LYS A 121 8.30 3.40 30.34
N LYS A 122 8.35 2.22 30.97
CA LYS A 122 7.23 1.70 31.77
C LYS A 122 7.11 2.39 33.13
N GLU A 123 8.22 2.79 33.74
CA GLU A 123 8.26 3.39 35.07
C GLU A 123 7.56 4.75 35.12
N SER A 124 7.59 5.51 34.02
CA SER A 124 6.96 6.83 33.93
C SER A 124 5.46 6.80 33.62
N ILE A 125 4.85 5.63 33.42
CA ILE A 125 3.45 5.54 32.95
C ILE A 125 2.44 6.10 33.96
N VAL A 126 2.64 5.83 35.25
CA VAL A 126 1.70 6.24 36.30
C VAL A 126 1.58 7.77 36.40
N PRO A 127 2.69 8.53 36.52
CA PRO A 127 2.61 9.99 36.53
C PRO A 127 2.12 10.56 35.18
N GLU A 128 2.54 9.99 34.05
CA GLU A 128 2.08 10.48 32.73
C GLU A 128 0.58 10.31 32.52
N VAL A 129 -0.02 9.21 33.01
CA VAL A 129 -1.47 8.97 32.91
C VAL A 129 -2.25 9.88 33.84
N ARG A 130 -1.70 10.20 35.01
CA ARG A 130 -2.30 11.21 35.91
C ARG A 130 -2.33 12.57 35.22
N TYR A 131 -1.19 13.00 34.70
CA TYR A 131 -1.06 14.26 33.96
C TYR A 131 -2.00 14.31 32.74
N ALA A 132 -2.08 13.21 31.99
CA ALA A 132 -2.96 13.09 30.84
C ALA A 132 -4.45 13.34 31.20
N ARG A 133 -4.89 12.83 32.35
CA ARG A 133 -6.26 13.02 32.83
C ARG A 133 -6.55 14.47 33.21
N GLU A 134 -5.60 15.14 33.85
CA GLU A 134 -5.72 16.55 34.23
C GLU A 134 -5.86 17.44 32.98
N LYS A 135 -5.12 17.13 31.91
CA LYS A 135 -5.26 17.83 30.62
C LYS A 135 -6.59 17.61 29.94
N ILE A 136 -7.11 16.38 29.99
CA ILE A 136 -8.43 16.06 29.44
C ILE A 136 -9.51 16.76 30.27
N SER A 137 -9.42 16.76 31.60
CA SER A 137 -10.40 17.42 32.48
C SER A 137 -10.37 18.94 32.36
N SER A 138 -9.21 19.53 32.06
CA SER A 138 -9.08 20.97 31.80
C SER A 138 -9.44 21.38 30.37
N GLY A 139 -9.80 20.42 29.50
CA GLY A 139 -10.19 20.68 28.11
C GLY A 139 -9.04 21.05 27.17
N LYS A 140 -7.78 20.96 27.63
CA LYS A 140 -6.59 21.27 26.82
C LYS A 140 -6.31 20.22 25.76
N GLU A 141 -6.63 18.96 26.06
CA GLU A 141 -6.50 17.84 25.13
C GLU A 141 -7.78 17.02 25.05
N SER A 142 -8.03 16.41 23.89
CA SER A 142 -9.14 15.48 23.70
C SER A 142 -8.64 14.15 23.16
N VAL A 143 -9.32 13.07 23.58
CA VAL A 143 -9.04 11.70 23.11
C VAL A 143 -10.28 11.19 22.37
N THR A 144 -10.08 10.75 21.14
CA THR A 144 -11.13 10.24 20.26
C THR A 144 -10.88 8.77 19.93
N HIS A 145 -11.88 7.93 20.17
CA HIS A 145 -11.89 6.56 19.69
C HIS A 145 -12.44 6.52 18.26
N VAL A 146 -11.60 6.15 17.30
CA VAL A 146 -11.94 6.18 15.87
C VAL A 146 -12.45 4.82 15.43
N VAL A 147 -13.77 4.69 15.34
CA VAL A 147 -14.44 3.47 14.86
C VAL A 147 -14.85 3.58 13.39
N ASN A 148 -15.01 4.81 12.90
CA ASN A 148 -15.46 5.11 11.54
C ASN A 148 -14.83 6.42 11.03
N GLN A 149 -15.11 6.75 9.78
CA GLN A 149 -14.61 7.98 9.14
C GLN A 149 -14.96 9.26 9.90
N LYS A 150 -16.12 9.32 10.58
CA LYS A 150 -16.53 10.51 11.36
C LYS A 150 -15.57 10.79 12.52
N GLY A 151 -14.93 9.76 13.09
CA GLY A 151 -13.94 9.93 14.15
C GLY A 151 -12.66 10.66 13.71
N LEU A 152 -12.45 10.83 12.40
CA LEU A 152 -11.29 11.52 11.82
C LEU A 152 -11.58 12.98 11.43
N SER A 153 -12.78 13.50 11.73
CA SER A 153 -13.06 14.94 11.56
C SER A 153 -12.19 15.81 12.48
N VAL A 154 -11.63 15.21 13.54
CA VAL A 154 -10.67 15.89 14.42
C VAL A 154 -9.43 16.38 13.67
N LEU A 155 -9.06 15.73 12.55
CA LEU A 155 -7.89 16.09 11.75
C LEU A 155 -8.07 17.36 10.91
N ASP A 156 -9.30 17.86 10.78
CA ASP A 156 -9.60 19.07 10.00
C ASP A 156 -9.35 20.36 10.81
N LEU A 157 -8.91 20.21 12.07
CA LEU A 157 -8.58 21.31 12.97
C LEU A 157 -7.15 21.80 12.70
N SER A 158 -7.01 22.85 11.88
CA SER A 158 -5.72 23.34 11.37
C SER A 158 -4.68 23.76 12.42
N GLU A 159 -5.11 24.17 13.62
CA GLU A 159 -4.22 24.64 14.70
C GLU A 159 -3.85 23.55 15.71
N LYS A 160 -4.22 22.29 15.43
CA LYS A 160 -4.01 21.18 16.35
C LYS A 160 -3.15 20.09 15.74
N LYS A 161 -2.37 19.45 16.60
CA LYS A 161 -1.58 18.26 16.28
C LYS A 161 -2.25 17.04 16.84
N HIS A 162 -2.03 15.91 16.17
CA HIS A 162 -2.67 14.66 16.53
C HIS A 162 -1.65 13.53 16.65
N LYS A 163 -1.69 12.82 17.78
CA LYS A 163 -0.99 11.55 17.95
C LYS A 163 -2.00 10.42 17.82
N PHE A 164 -1.57 9.29 17.29
CA PHE A 164 -2.40 8.10 17.23
C PHE A 164 -1.71 6.89 17.86
N ILE A 165 -2.54 5.93 18.25
CA ILE A 165 -2.14 4.56 18.49
C ILE A 165 -3.16 3.62 17.82
N LEU A 166 -2.67 2.48 17.37
CA LEU A 166 -3.49 1.35 16.96
C LEU A 166 -3.14 0.16 17.85
N ARG A 167 -4.18 -0.49 18.37
CA ARG A 167 -4.06 -1.72 19.15
C ARG A 167 -4.32 -2.95 18.27
N GLN A 168 -3.84 -4.10 18.75
CA GLN A 168 -3.99 -5.38 18.05
C GLN A 168 -5.46 -5.80 17.87
N ASP A 169 -6.34 -5.38 18.78
CA ASP A 169 -7.79 -5.58 18.72
C ASP A 169 -8.54 -4.58 17.81
N GLU A 170 -7.84 -3.97 16.85
CA GLU A 170 -8.37 -2.99 15.88
C GLU A 170 -8.96 -1.71 16.52
N ASN A 171 -8.65 -1.40 17.79
CA ASN A 171 -9.06 -0.13 18.39
C ASN A 171 -8.04 0.97 18.11
N PHE A 172 -8.48 2.03 17.42
CA PHE A 172 -7.67 3.15 16.99
C PHE A 172 -8.01 4.40 17.80
N PHE A 173 -7.02 4.99 18.46
CA PHE A 173 -7.21 6.18 19.28
C PHE A 173 -6.39 7.34 18.75
N ILE A 174 -6.97 8.53 18.79
CA ILE A 174 -6.31 9.79 18.47
C ILE A 174 -6.34 10.69 19.69
N SER A 175 -5.20 11.24 20.09
CA SER A 175 -5.17 12.41 20.98
C SER A 175 -4.95 13.66 20.17
N THR A 176 -5.68 14.71 20.50
CA THR A 176 -5.65 16.02 19.84
C THR A 176 -5.24 17.08 20.83
N PHE A 177 -4.23 17.87 20.50
CA PHE A 177 -3.63 18.89 21.36
C PHE A 177 -3.23 20.12 20.55
N SER A 178 -3.11 21.26 21.22
CA SER A 178 -2.62 22.50 20.58
C SER A 178 -1.16 22.34 20.18
N GLU A 179 -0.79 22.88 19.02
CA GLU A 179 0.61 22.93 18.60
C GLU A 179 1.53 23.66 19.59
N PHE A 180 0.98 24.63 20.33
CA PHE A 180 1.69 25.46 21.32
C PHE A 180 1.76 24.82 22.71
N ASP A 181 1.29 23.59 22.87
CA ASP A 181 1.36 22.88 24.15
C ASP A 181 2.73 22.20 24.29
N ASP A 182 3.52 22.62 25.28
CA ASP A 182 4.90 22.16 25.49
C ASP A 182 5.01 20.68 25.91
N ALA A 183 3.93 20.06 26.38
CA ALA A 183 3.98 18.72 26.95
C ALA A 183 2.77 17.85 26.58
N PRO A 184 2.54 17.50 25.30
CA PRO A 184 1.36 16.77 24.88
C PRO A 184 1.32 15.33 25.42
N LEU A 185 0.11 14.76 25.57
CA LEU A 185 -0.09 13.37 26.02
C LEU A 185 0.92 12.40 25.36
N SER A 186 1.54 11.54 26.16
CA SER A 186 2.41 10.49 25.64
C SER A 186 1.59 9.40 24.93
N HIS A 187 2.18 8.73 23.94
CA HIS A 187 1.53 7.58 23.28
C HIS A 187 1.20 6.46 24.27
N ALA A 188 2.03 6.28 25.31
CA ALA A 188 1.81 5.27 26.33
C ALA A 188 0.62 5.63 27.24
N SER A 189 0.49 6.90 27.62
CA SER A 189 -0.69 7.39 28.34
C SER A 189 -1.96 7.25 27.53
N LEU A 190 -1.91 7.57 26.23
CA LEU A 190 -3.04 7.34 25.31
C LEU A 190 -3.44 5.85 25.27
N ALA A 191 -2.45 4.95 25.25
CA ALA A 191 -2.70 3.51 25.27
C ALA A 191 -3.33 3.04 26.57
N GLU A 192 -2.85 3.52 27.71
CA GLU A 192 -3.40 3.19 29.02
C GLU A 192 -4.81 3.76 29.22
N LEU A 193 -5.09 4.96 28.70
CA LEU A 193 -6.44 5.52 28.69
C LEU A 193 -7.40 4.67 27.85
N GLY A 194 -7.00 4.28 26.63
CA GLY A 194 -7.76 3.36 25.79
C GLY A 194 -7.96 1.98 26.45
N ARG A 195 -6.95 1.47 27.16
CA ARG A 195 -7.03 0.22 27.95
C ARG A 195 -8.12 0.29 28.99
N ARG A 196 -8.19 1.41 29.73
CA ARG A 196 -9.20 1.66 30.78
C ARG A 196 -10.59 1.89 30.19
N GLN A 197 -10.68 2.65 29.11
CA GLN A 197 -11.95 2.94 28.44
C GLN A 197 -12.62 1.66 27.92
N LEU A 198 -11.85 0.77 27.31
CA LEU A 198 -12.36 -0.49 26.73
C LEU A 198 -12.28 -1.70 27.67
N ARG A 199 -11.71 -1.53 28.87
CA ARG A 199 -11.40 -2.63 29.82
C ARG A 199 -10.69 -3.83 29.16
N SER A 200 -9.86 -3.56 28.16
CA SER A 200 -9.15 -4.58 27.36
C SER A 200 -7.65 -4.28 27.36
N ALA A 201 -6.82 -5.29 27.60
CA ALA A 201 -5.36 -5.19 27.70
C ALA A 201 -4.62 -5.45 26.38
N SER A 202 -5.29 -5.31 25.23
CA SER A 202 -4.66 -5.54 23.93
C SER A 202 -3.44 -4.63 23.74
N PRO A 203 -2.31 -5.18 23.24
CA PRO A 203 -1.10 -4.41 23.05
C PRO A 203 -1.23 -3.41 21.89
N VAL A 204 -0.37 -2.40 21.91
CA VAL A 204 -0.20 -1.42 20.82
C VAL A 204 0.64 -2.06 19.71
N VAL A 205 0.22 -1.88 18.47
CA VAL A 205 0.91 -2.41 17.27
C VAL A 205 1.43 -1.31 16.34
N ALA A 206 0.88 -0.10 16.44
CA ALA A 206 1.39 1.09 15.77
C ALA A 206 1.17 2.33 16.63
N ALA A 207 2.10 3.29 16.55
CA ALA A 207 2.00 4.57 17.23
C ALA A 207 2.75 5.63 16.41
N GLY A 208 2.26 6.87 16.43
CA GLY A 208 2.87 7.95 15.67
C GLY A 208 2.03 9.22 15.71
N TYR A 209 2.24 10.09 14.75
CA TYR A 209 1.43 11.27 14.46
C TYR A 209 0.57 11.01 13.22
N ILE A 210 -0.60 11.63 13.20
CA ILE A 210 -1.55 11.56 12.09
C ILE A 210 -1.98 12.97 11.71
N TYR A 211 -2.09 13.23 10.41
CA TYR A 211 -2.51 14.54 9.90
C TYR A 211 -3.18 14.37 8.53
N ARG A 212 -3.87 15.43 8.08
CA ARG A 212 -4.52 15.48 6.77
C ARG A 212 -3.98 16.67 5.99
N GLU A 213 -3.59 16.43 4.74
CA GLU A 213 -3.09 17.44 3.82
C GLU A 213 -3.67 17.14 2.44
N ASN A 214 -4.26 18.15 1.77
CA ASN A 214 -4.85 18.01 0.43
C ASN A 214 -5.86 16.84 0.28
N GLY A 215 -6.68 16.60 1.30
CA GLY A 215 -7.68 15.51 1.31
C GLY A 215 -7.10 14.10 1.54
N GLN A 216 -5.79 13.98 1.69
CA GLN A 216 -5.08 12.74 1.94
C GLN A 216 -4.69 12.63 3.41
N THR A 217 -4.88 11.46 4.01
CA THR A 217 -4.45 11.21 5.41
C THR A 217 -3.03 10.64 5.42
N TYR A 218 -2.20 11.12 6.33
CA TYR A 218 -0.83 10.70 6.52
C TYR A 218 -0.61 10.23 7.95
N VAL A 219 0.16 9.17 8.11
CA VAL A 219 0.61 8.66 9.42
C VAL A 219 2.11 8.50 9.43
N ASP A 220 2.76 8.92 10.51
CA ASP A 220 4.18 8.65 10.72
C ASP A 220 4.41 7.52 11.75
N ASN A 221 5.68 7.26 12.05
CA ASN A 221 6.10 6.26 13.04
C ASN A 221 6.88 6.88 14.22
N HIS A 222 6.63 8.14 14.56
CA HIS A 222 7.37 8.82 15.63
C HIS A 222 6.72 8.63 17.01
N SER A 223 7.37 7.85 17.87
CA SER A 223 6.97 7.70 19.28
C SER A 223 8.15 7.45 20.20
N GLY A 224 8.33 8.31 21.21
CA GLY A 224 9.40 8.18 22.20
C GLY A 224 9.23 7.01 23.18
N HIS A 225 8.03 6.42 23.28
CA HIS A 225 7.77 5.26 24.15
C HIS A 225 7.92 3.93 23.43
N TYR A 226 7.45 3.87 22.18
CA TYR A 226 7.33 2.62 21.43
C TYR A 226 8.40 2.45 20.35
N LEU A 227 9.01 3.55 19.88
CA LEU A 227 9.98 3.58 18.78
C LEU A 227 9.61 2.66 17.60
N PRO A 228 8.41 2.84 16.99
CA PRO A 228 7.91 1.93 15.97
C PRO A 228 8.77 1.94 14.71
N SER A 229 8.90 0.76 14.09
CA SER A 229 9.49 0.66 12.75
C SER A 229 8.55 1.24 11.70
N TYR A 230 9.10 1.69 10.57
CA TYR A 230 8.29 2.12 9.43
C TYR A 230 7.31 1.04 8.96
N ARG A 231 7.68 -0.25 9.05
CA ARG A 231 6.77 -1.35 8.72
C ARG A 231 5.52 -1.38 9.60
N SER A 232 5.63 -1.00 10.87
CA SER A 232 4.49 -1.02 11.80
C SER A 232 3.46 0.09 11.53
N SER A 233 3.84 1.22 10.92
CA SER A 233 2.85 2.26 10.53
C SER A 233 1.92 1.78 9.42
N GLN A 234 2.30 0.75 8.66
CA GLN A 234 1.42 0.10 7.70
C GLN A 234 0.19 -0.54 8.37
N ALA A 235 0.27 -0.92 9.65
CA ALA A 235 -0.89 -1.38 10.42
C ALA A 235 -1.96 -0.30 10.51
N ALA A 236 -1.55 0.94 10.80
CA ALA A 236 -2.43 2.10 10.86
C ALA A 236 -3.01 2.44 9.48
N VAL A 237 -2.19 2.40 8.43
CA VAL A 237 -2.66 2.59 7.05
C VAL A 237 -3.71 1.54 6.67
N ASN A 238 -3.48 0.27 7.00
CA ASN A 238 -4.41 -0.81 6.71
C ASN A 238 -5.74 -0.63 7.47
N TYR A 239 -5.68 -0.22 8.74
CA TYR A 239 -6.87 0.11 9.52
C TYR A 239 -7.67 1.25 8.88
N LEU A 240 -7.01 2.37 8.55
CA LEU A 240 -7.66 3.53 7.93
C LEU A 240 -8.31 3.17 6.58
N ARG A 241 -7.63 2.39 5.74
CA ARG A 241 -8.20 1.89 4.48
C ARG A 241 -9.41 0.98 4.71
N SER A 242 -9.41 0.19 5.78
CA SER A 242 -10.55 -0.69 6.12
C SER A 242 -11.82 0.09 6.48
N ILE A 243 -11.68 1.34 6.92
CA ILE A 243 -12.78 2.27 7.18
C ILE A 243 -12.98 3.30 6.05
N ASN A 244 -12.54 2.96 4.83
CA ASN A 244 -12.64 3.76 3.61
C ASN A 244 -11.92 5.13 3.67
N VAL A 245 -10.82 5.22 4.41
CA VAL A 245 -10.01 6.44 4.48
C VAL A 245 -8.71 6.24 3.69
N PRO A 246 -8.46 7.06 2.65
CA PRO A 246 -7.20 7.01 1.93
C PRO A 246 -6.08 7.47 2.87
N ALA A 247 -5.11 6.58 3.09
CA ALA A 247 -3.99 6.81 4.00
C ALA A 247 -2.65 6.38 3.39
N MET A 248 -1.60 7.15 3.72
CA MET A 248 -0.21 6.85 3.40
C MET A 248 0.66 6.92 4.66
N SER A 249 1.64 6.03 4.75
CA SER A 249 2.68 6.11 5.77
C SER A 249 3.82 6.99 5.30
N VAL A 250 4.26 7.92 6.14
CA VAL A 250 5.45 8.73 5.90
C VAL A 250 6.53 8.28 6.88
N ARG A 251 7.75 8.07 6.38
CA ARG A 251 8.87 7.79 7.25
C ARG A 251 9.36 9.11 7.82
N MET A 252 9.30 9.26 9.15
CA MET A 252 9.99 10.38 9.77
C MET A 252 11.49 10.08 9.72
N VAL A 253 12.16 10.65 8.71
CA VAL A 253 13.62 10.80 8.71
C VAL A 253 13.88 12.03 9.58
N GLY A 254 14.81 11.92 10.54
CA GLY A 254 14.98 12.86 11.65
C GLY A 254 14.63 14.33 11.37
N GLN A 255 13.80 14.89 12.26
CA GLN A 255 13.51 16.32 12.42
C GLN A 255 13.41 17.13 11.11
N MET A 256 12.21 17.18 10.54
CA MET A 256 11.79 18.38 9.82
C MET A 256 10.77 19.10 10.72
N MET A 257 11.30 19.86 11.69
CA MET A 257 10.60 21.08 12.12
C MET A 257 10.48 21.91 10.84
N ARG A 258 9.30 21.87 10.19
CA ARG A 258 8.95 22.92 9.25
C ARG A 258 8.92 24.21 10.09
N ARG A 259 9.91 25.07 9.83
CA ARG A 259 9.96 26.44 10.31
C ARG A 259 8.75 27.22 9.80
#